data_AF-A0A7G2IRL6-F1
#
_entry.id   AF-A0A7G2IRL6-F1
#
_cell.length_a   1.000
_cell.length_b   1.000
_cell.length_c   1.000
_cell.angle_alpha   90.00
_cell.angle_beta   90.00
_cell.angle_gamma   90.00
#
_symmetry.space_group_name_H-M   'P 1'
#
loop_
_entity.id
_entity.type
_entity.pdbx_description
1 polymer ?
#
loop_
_entity_poly.entity_id
_entity_poly.type
_entity_poly.pdbx_seq_one_letter_code
_entity_poly.pdbx_strand_id
1 'polypeptide(L)'
;MLRIIVEKNLNLDLQTLTEEAVRLYGDKLTNANVVDDVIDFMLGRFRAWYQDEGYTVDTIQAVLARRPTRPADFDARMKAVSHFRTLEAASALAAANKRVSNILAKSEETLNDRVNAATLKEPEEIALAMQVVVLRDKLEPVFAAGHYQEALVELAELREPVDAFFEKVMVNVEDKDLRINRLSMLEKLRELFLRVADISLLQ
;
A
#
# COMPACT_ATOMS: atom_id res chain seq x y z
N MET A 1 -26.03 -3.46 3.81
CA MET A 1 -25.51 -3.34 2.43
C MET A 1 -24.07 -3.80 2.34
N LEU A 2 -23.09 -3.10 2.94
CA LEU A 2 -21.66 -3.46 2.89
C LEU A 2 -21.38 -4.94 3.18
N ARG A 3 -21.92 -5.45 4.29
CA ARG A 3 -21.80 -6.86 4.68
C ARG A 3 -22.30 -7.84 3.61
N ILE A 4 -23.44 -7.55 2.97
CA ILE A 4 -23.98 -8.39 1.88
C ILE A 4 -23.04 -8.38 0.67
N ILE A 5 -22.52 -7.20 0.30
CA ILE A 5 -21.58 -7.07 -0.83
C ILE A 5 -20.32 -7.90 -0.56
N VAL A 6 -19.78 -7.83 0.65
CA VAL A 6 -18.62 -8.62 1.07
C VAL A 6 -18.94 -10.12 1.11
N GLU A 7 -19.97 -10.53 1.85
CA GLU A 7 -20.34 -11.95 2.03
C GLU A 7 -20.71 -12.65 0.73
N LYS A 8 -21.27 -11.91 -0.25
CA LYS A 8 -21.60 -12.42 -1.58
C LYS A 8 -20.50 -12.18 -2.61
N ASN A 9 -19.38 -11.60 -2.21
CA ASN A 9 -18.26 -11.24 -3.08
C ASN A 9 -18.71 -10.50 -4.36
N LEU A 10 -19.59 -9.51 -4.20
CA LEU A 10 -20.13 -8.77 -5.35
C LEU A 10 -19.09 -7.76 -5.83
N ASN A 11 -18.81 -7.77 -7.13
CA ASN A 11 -17.95 -6.79 -7.79
C ASN A 11 -18.69 -5.45 -7.96
N LEU A 12 -18.91 -4.75 -6.86
CA LEU A 12 -19.58 -3.45 -6.81
C LEU A 12 -18.62 -2.38 -6.32
N ASP A 13 -18.55 -1.29 -7.08
CA ASP A 13 -17.74 -0.12 -6.76
C ASP A 13 -18.62 0.98 -6.18
N LEU A 14 -18.42 1.31 -4.90
CA LEU A 14 -19.21 2.33 -4.23
C LEU A 14 -19.03 3.70 -4.90
N GLN A 15 -17.86 3.96 -5.48
CA GLN A 15 -17.59 5.22 -6.15
C GLN A 15 -18.46 5.34 -7.40
N THR A 16 -18.37 4.35 -8.30
CA THR A 16 -19.18 4.33 -9.54
C THR A 16 -20.68 4.37 -9.25
N LEU A 17 -21.14 3.61 -8.23
CA LEU A 17 -22.55 3.61 -7.85
C LEU A 17 -23.01 4.99 -7.32
N THR A 18 -22.14 5.67 -6.58
CA THR A 18 -22.45 7.00 -6.04
C THR A 18 -22.40 8.08 -7.11
N GLU A 19 -21.42 8.05 -8.01
CA GLU A 19 -21.33 8.93 -9.18
C GLU A 19 -22.58 8.81 -10.06
N GLU A 20 -23.04 7.58 -10.30
CA GLU A 20 -24.26 7.33 -11.06
C GLU A 20 -25.50 7.85 -10.33
N ALA A 21 -25.59 7.68 -9.01
CA ALA A 21 -26.67 8.25 -8.22
C ALA A 21 -26.66 9.79 -8.30
N VAL A 22 -25.50 10.42 -8.17
CA VAL A 22 -25.35 11.89 -8.29
C VAL A 22 -25.85 12.37 -9.65
N ARG A 23 -25.45 11.68 -10.73
CA ARG A 23 -25.89 11.97 -12.10
C ARG A 23 -27.41 11.88 -12.26
N LEU A 24 -28.05 10.86 -11.67
CA LEU A 24 -29.49 10.64 -11.75
C LEU A 24 -30.29 11.67 -10.93
N TYR A 25 -29.74 12.15 -9.82
CA TYR A 25 -30.40 13.15 -8.98
C TYR A 25 -30.24 14.57 -9.54
N GLY A 26 -29.17 14.85 -10.28
CA GLY A 26 -28.92 16.15 -10.93
C GLY A 26 -29.01 17.32 -9.95
N ASP A 27 -29.76 18.36 -10.32
CA ASP A 27 -29.89 19.61 -9.57
C ASP A 27 -30.55 19.48 -8.19
N LYS A 28 -31.03 18.28 -7.83
CA LYS A 28 -31.55 18.01 -6.48
C LYS A 28 -30.45 17.94 -5.42
N LEU A 29 -29.21 17.70 -5.83
CA LEU A 29 -28.05 17.69 -4.95
C LEU A 29 -27.33 19.02 -5.03
N THR A 30 -27.24 19.73 -3.90
CA THR A 30 -26.58 21.04 -3.81
C THR A 30 -25.14 20.95 -3.30
N ASN A 31 -24.74 19.80 -2.75
CA ASN A 31 -23.39 19.55 -2.27
C ASN A 31 -22.50 19.04 -3.42
N ALA A 32 -21.37 19.71 -3.66
CA ALA A 32 -20.43 19.32 -4.71
C ALA A 32 -19.59 18.07 -4.33
N ASN A 33 -19.48 17.77 -3.03
CA ASN A 33 -18.63 16.70 -2.50
C ASN A 33 -19.40 15.41 -2.15
N VAL A 34 -20.63 15.25 -2.67
CA VAL A 34 -21.50 14.12 -2.29
C VAL A 34 -20.83 12.76 -2.47
N VAL A 35 -20.05 12.59 -3.55
CA VAL A 35 -19.34 11.33 -3.79
C VAL A 35 -18.36 11.04 -2.67
N ASP A 36 -17.47 11.97 -2.37
CA ASP A 36 -16.45 11.81 -1.32
C ASP A 36 -17.07 11.61 0.06
N ASP A 37 -18.09 12.42 0.41
CA ASP A 37 -18.77 12.33 1.70
C ASP A 37 -19.43 10.95 1.90
N VAL A 38 -20.03 10.39 0.84
CA VAL A 38 -20.63 9.05 0.89
C VAL A 38 -19.56 7.97 1.00
N ILE A 39 -18.46 8.09 0.25
CA ILE A 39 -17.34 7.15 0.35
C ILE A 39 -16.74 7.18 1.77
N ASP A 40 -16.46 8.35 2.31
CA ASP A 40 -15.93 8.51 3.67
C ASP A 40 -16.86 7.93 4.72
N PHE A 41 -18.17 8.17 4.58
CA PHE A 41 -19.16 7.58 5.46
C PHE A 41 -19.17 6.04 5.39
N MET A 42 -19.06 5.46 4.19
CA MET A 42 -19.04 4.02 4.00
C MET A 42 -17.73 3.38 4.50
N LEU A 43 -16.59 4.03 4.27
CA LEU A 43 -15.30 3.62 4.83
C LEU A 43 -15.30 3.70 6.38
N GLY A 44 -15.93 4.72 6.95
CA GLY A 44 -16.15 4.82 8.40
C GLY A 44 -16.96 3.66 8.97
N ARG A 45 -17.91 3.11 8.20
CA ARG A 45 -18.68 1.93 8.59
C ARG A 45 -17.87 0.64 8.54
N PHE A 46 -16.94 0.49 7.59
CA PHE A 46 -16.00 -0.64 7.63
C PHE A 46 -15.17 -0.60 8.91
N ARG A 47 -14.67 0.57 9.30
CA ARG A 47 -13.90 0.71 10.52
C ARG A 47 -14.63 0.13 11.73
N ALA A 48 -15.88 0.58 11.96
CA ALA A 48 -16.67 0.09 13.09
C ALA A 48 -16.91 -1.43 13.00
N TRP A 49 -17.31 -1.93 11.84
CA TRP A 49 -17.58 -3.36 11.65
C TRP A 49 -16.35 -4.24 11.91
N TYR A 50 -15.19 -3.94 11.31
CA TYR A 50 -13.98 -4.75 11.52
C TYR A 50 -13.43 -4.62 12.94
N GLN A 51 -13.62 -3.48 13.62
CA GLN A 51 -13.31 -3.36 15.04
C GLN A 51 -14.18 -4.29 15.90
N ASP A 52 -15.48 -4.35 15.62
CA ASP A 52 -16.41 -5.26 16.31
C ASP A 52 -16.07 -6.75 16.05
N GLU A 53 -15.48 -7.07 14.89
CA GLU A 53 -14.96 -8.42 14.58
C GLU A 53 -13.59 -8.72 15.22
N GLY A 54 -12.99 -7.76 15.93
CA GLY A 54 -11.75 -7.96 16.68
C GLY A 54 -10.47 -7.62 15.92
N TYR A 55 -10.56 -6.99 14.74
CA TYR A 55 -9.37 -6.50 14.04
C TYR A 55 -8.79 -5.29 14.78
N THR A 56 -7.46 -5.21 14.80
CA THR A 56 -6.75 -4.12 15.45
C THR A 56 -6.88 -2.82 14.64
N VAL A 57 -6.89 -1.69 15.35
CA VAL A 57 -7.12 -0.36 14.76
C VAL A 57 -6.09 -0.05 13.66
N ASP A 58 -4.82 -0.35 13.90
CA ASP A 58 -3.71 -0.12 12.98
C ASP A 58 -3.82 -0.92 11.66
N THR A 59 -4.32 -2.16 11.70
CA THR A 59 -4.59 -2.97 10.49
C THR A 59 -5.69 -2.33 9.65
N ILE A 60 -6.75 -1.89 10.31
CA ILE A 60 -7.87 -1.20 9.64
C ILE A 60 -7.38 0.12 9.03
N GLN A 61 -6.56 0.90 9.76
CA GLN A 61 -5.98 2.14 9.24
C GLN A 61 -5.04 1.89 8.06
N ALA A 62 -4.21 0.85 8.10
CA ALA A 62 -3.32 0.48 7.00
C ALA A 62 -4.08 0.23 5.69
N VAL A 63 -5.22 -0.46 5.75
CA VAL A 63 -6.07 -0.71 4.58
C VAL A 63 -6.86 0.54 4.18
N LEU A 64 -7.43 1.27 5.15
CA LEU A 64 -8.18 2.51 4.90
C LEU A 64 -7.34 3.62 4.26
N ALA A 65 -6.04 3.67 4.54
CA ALA A 65 -5.12 4.62 3.90
C ALA A 65 -5.07 4.46 2.37
N ARG A 66 -5.45 3.29 1.85
CA ARG A 66 -5.59 3.03 0.40
C ARG A 66 -6.95 3.41 -0.17
N ARG A 67 -7.91 3.77 0.68
CA ARG A 67 -9.29 4.14 0.35
C ARG A 67 -9.95 3.21 -0.71
N PRO A 68 -9.92 1.87 -0.55
CA PRO A 68 -10.53 0.99 -1.55
C PRO A 68 -12.05 1.16 -1.55
N THR A 69 -12.62 1.47 -2.71
CA THR A 69 -14.05 1.80 -2.89
C THR A 69 -14.92 0.57 -3.15
N ARG A 70 -14.29 -0.59 -3.36
CA ARG A 70 -14.96 -1.89 -3.55
C ARG A 70 -14.97 -2.66 -2.23
N PRO A 71 -16.16 -2.97 -1.66
CA PRO A 71 -16.25 -3.68 -0.39
C PRO A 71 -15.54 -5.04 -0.35
N ALA A 72 -15.68 -5.84 -1.41
CA ALA A 72 -15.02 -7.14 -1.50
C ALA A 72 -13.48 -7.01 -1.56
N ASP A 73 -12.98 -5.96 -2.23
CA ASP A 73 -11.55 -5.64 -2.28
C ASP A 73 -11.01 -5.21 -0.92
N PHE A 74 -11.79 -4.39 -0.17
CA PHE A 74 -11.47 -4.01 1.20
C PHE A 74 -11.28 -5.25 2.10
N ASP A 75 -12.23 -6.20 2.04
CA ASP A 75 -12.16 -7.46 2.81
C ASP A 75 -10.94 -8.33 2.44
N ALA A 76 -10.66 -8.46 1.14
CA ALA A 76 -9.49 -9.19 0.67
C ALA A 76 -8.17 -8.59 1.20
N ARG A 77 -8.07 -7.25 1.22
CA ARG A 77 -6.91 -6.54 1.80
C ARG A 77 -6.84 -6.73 3.31
N MET A 78 -7.96 -6.63 4.04
CA MET A 78 -8.00 -6.86 5.49
C MET A 78 -7.47 -8.25 5.85
N LYS A 79 -7.97 -9.29 5.18
CA LYS A 79 -7.50 -10.68 5.40
C LYS A 79 -6.01 -10.84 5.08
N ALA A 80 -5.56 -10.27 3.97
CA ALA A 80 -4.16 -10.32 3.57
C ALA A 80 -3.23 -9.64 4.58
N VAL A 81 -3.57 -8.43 5.04
CA VAL A 81 -2.77 -7.70 6.03
C VAL A 81 -2.79 -8.42 7.37
N SER A 82 -3.94 -8.93 7.80
CA SER A 82 -4.03 -9.73 9.03
C SER A 82 -3.19 -11.00 8.97
N HIS A 83 -3.17 -11.70 7.83
CA HIS A 83 -2.26 -12.83 7.64
C HIS A 83 -0.80 -12.39 7.64
N PHE A 84 -0.44 -11.33 6.92
CA PHE A 84 0.92 -10.80 6.88
C PHE A 84 1.46 -10.52 8.27
N ARG A 85 0.66 -9.96 9.19
CA ARG A 85 1.06 -9.73 10.59
C ARG A 85 1.48 -10.98 11.35
N THR A 86 1.05 -12.16 10.93
CA THR A 86 1.45 -13.43 11.57
C THR A 86 2.84 -13.91 11.10
N LEU A 87 3.38 -13.33 10.02
CA LEU A 87 4.69 -13.66 9.50
C LEU A 87 5.80 -13.02 10.35
N GLU A 88 6.90 -13.74 10.52
CA GLU A 88 8.06 -13.27 11.30
C GLU A 88 8.63 -11.94 10.74
N ALA A 89 8.58 -11.78 9.42
CA ALA A 89 9.08 -10.60 8.72
C ALA A 89 8.22 -9.33 8.88
N ALA A 90 6.99 -9.46 9.36
CA ALA A 90 6.00 -8.38 9.30
C ALA A 90 6.43 -7.13 10.06
N SER A 91 6.90 -7.31 11.30
CA SER A 91 7.32 -6.21 12.16
C SER A 91 8.53 -5.46 11.57
N ALA A 92 9.52 -6.21 11.08
CA ALA A 92 10.71 -5.63 10.45
C ALA A 92 10.36 -4.83 9.19
N LEU A 93 9.51 -5.39 8.31
CA LEU A 93 9.11 -4.73 7.07
C LEU A 93 8.19 -3.53 7.30
N ALA A 94 7.30 -3.58 8.30
CA ALA A 94 6.48 -2.44 8.70
C ALA A 94 7.37 -1.28 9.21
N ALA A 95 8.35 -1.59 10.07
CA ALA A 95 9.31 -0.61 10.57
C ALA A 95 10.17 -0.02 9.45
N ALA A 96 10.64 -0.86 8.52
CA ALA A 96 11.37 -0.41 7.34
C ALA A 96 10.53 0.50 6.44
N ASN A 97 9.27 0.14 6.15
CA ASN A 97 8.37 0.98 5.36
C ASN A 97 8.04 2.31 6.05
N LYS A 98 7.93 2.32 7.38
CA LYS A 98 7.80 3.56 8.16
C LYS A 98 9.05 4.43 8.05
N ARG A 99 10.24 3.84 8.12
CA ARG A 99 11.49 4.55 7.88
C ARG A 99 11.55 5.13 6.46
N VAL A 100 11.17 4.36 5.45
CA VAL A 100 11.08 4.80 4.06
C VAL A 100 10.13 5.99 3.92
N SER A 101 8.90 5.87 4.42
CA SER A 101 7.89 6.94 4.40
C SER A 101 8.42 8.24 5.03
N ASN A 102 9.10 8.15 6.17
CA ASN A 102 9.70 9.30 6.84
C ASN A 102 10.89 9.92 6.09
N ILE A 103 11.69 9.11 5.39
CA ILE A 103 12.80 9.60 4.56
C ILE A 103 12.23 10.38 3.37
N LEU A 104 11.24 9.80 2.68
CA LEU A 104 10.61 10.39 1.51
C LEU A 104 9.87 11.68 1.85
N ALA A 105 9.15 11.72 2.98
CA ALA A 105 8.44 12.92 3.44
C ALA A 105 9.36 14.11 3.76
N LYS A 106 10.66 13.88 3.97
CA LYS A 106 11.67 14.93 4.21
C LYS A 106 12.39 15.37 2.94
N SER A 107 12.19 14.67 1.83
CA SER A 107 12.82 15.01 0.56
C SER A 107 11.90 15.91 -0.27
N GLU A 108 12.47 16.98 -0.82
CA GLU A 108 11.81 17.83 -1.82
C GLU A 108 12.24 17.46 -3.25
N GLU A 109 13.00 16.38 -3.41
CA GLU A 109 13.56 15.98 -4.69
C GLU A 109 12.50 15.32 -5.57
N THR A 110 12.52 15.67 -6.86
CA THR A 110 11.77 14.93 -7.88
C THR A 110 12.43 13.58 -8.11
N LEU A 111 11.69 12.51 -7.80
CA LEU A 111 12.16 11.14 -7.96
C LEU A 111 12.07 10.69 -9.42
N ASN A 112 12.91 9.72 -9.78
CA ASN A 112 12.88 9.11 -11.09
C ASN A 112 11.83 8.00 -11.14
N ASP A 113 11.19 7.83 -12.29
CA ASP A 113 10.25 6.72 -12.53
C ASP A 113 10.92 5.35 -12.46
N ARG A 114 12.24 5.30 -12.73
CA ARG A 114 13.02 4.06 -12.77
C ARG A 114 14.32 4.22 -12.00
N VAL A 115 14.71 3.14 -11.32
CA VAL A 115 16.03 3.02 -10.71
C VAL A 115 17.07 2.87 -11.82
N ASN A 116 18.06 3.75 -11.82
CA ASN A 116 19.21 3.66 -12.71
C ASN A 116 20.23 2.68 -12.12
N ALA A 117 20.32 1.48 -12.69
CA ALA A 117 21.24 0.45 -12.21
C ALA A 117 22.72 0.86 -12.35
N ALA A 118 23.05 1.75 -13.30
CA ALA A 118 24.44 2.15 -13.54
C ALA A 118 25.02 3.07 -12.46
N THR A 119 24.17 3.69 -11.63
CA THR A 119 24.61 4.58 -10.55
C THR A 119 24.63 3.91 -9.18
N LEU A 120 24.12 2.69 -9.05
CA LEU A 120 24.19 1.91 -7.82
C LEU A 120 25.65 1.48 -7.56
N LYS A 121 26.14 1.70 -6.34
CA LYS A 121 27.54 1.47 -5.94
C LYS A 121 27.68 0.27 -5.02
N GLU A 122 26.84 0.17 -4.01
CA GLU A 122 26.96 -0.88 -2.99
C GLU A 122 26.29 -2.19 -3.44
N PRO A 123 26.84 -3.37 -3.08
CA PRO A 123 26.22 -4.65 -3.40
C PRO A 123 24.79 -4.78 -2.86
N GLU A 124 24.51 -4.23 -1.68
CA GLU A 124 23.22 -4.32 -1.02
C GLU A 124 22.12 -3.50 -1.70
N GLU A 125 22.44 -2.31 -2.23
CA GLU A 125 21.46 -1.55 -3.01
C GLU A 125 21.20 -2.17 -4.37
N ILE A 126 22.20 -2.80 -4.99
CA ILE A 126 22.03 -3.57 -6.23
C ILE A 126 21.13 -4.77 -5.98
N ALA A 127 21.39 -5.53 -4.92
CA ALA A 127 20.58 -6.68 -4.55
C ALA A 127 19.12 -6.30 -4.28
N LEU A 128 18.89 -5.23 -3.50
CA LEU A 128 17.53 -4.73 -3.24
C LEU A 128 16.85 -4.24 -4.53
N ALA A 129 17.54 -3.46 -5.36
CA ALA A 129 16.97 -2.96 -6.62
C ALA A 129 16.54 -4.11 -7.54
N MET A 130 17.36 -5.15 -7.67
CA MET A 130 17.03 -6.33 -8.46
C MET A 130 15.80 -7.06 -7.91
N GLN A 131 15.73 -7.30 -6.59
CA GLN A 131 14.60 -7.98 -5.97
C GLN A 131 13.29 -7.19 -6.11
N VAL A 132 13.35 -5.87 -5.94
CA VAL A 132 12.17 -4.99 -6.14
C VAL A 132 11.65 -5.09 -7.58
N VAL A 133 12.54 -5.10 -8.58
CA VAL A 133 12.14 -5.25 -9.99
C VAL A 133 11.53 -6.63 -10.26
N VAL A 134 12.16 -7.70 -9.77
CA VAL A 134 11.67 -9.08 -9.94
C VAL A 134 10.29 -9.24 -9.29
N LEU A 135 10.12 -8.79 -8.06
CA LEU A 135 8.84 -8.90 -7.34
C LEU A 135 7.76 -8.02 -7.96
N ARG A 136 8.09 -6.83 -8.46
CA ARG A 136 7.13 -6.00 -9.22
C ARG A 136 6.54 -6.79 -10.39
N ASP A 137 7.40 -7.38 -11.21
CA ASP A 137 6.96 -8.07 -12.43
C ASP A 137 6.24 -9.39 -12.09
N LYS A 138 6.71 -10.12 -11.07
CA LYS A 138 6.07 -11.35 -10.58
C LYS A 138 4.68 -11.09 -9.99
N LEU A 139 4.52 -10.00 -9.24
CA LEU A 139 3.31 -9.73 -8.46
C LEU A 139 2.24 -8.92 -9.21
N GLU A 140 2.55 -8.30 -10.34
CA GLU A 140 1.55 -7.58 -11.14
C GLU A 140 0.30 -8.42 -11.47
N PRO A 141 0.40 -9.67 -11.99
CA PRO A 141 -0.78 -10.51 -12.21
C PRO A 141 -1.48 -10.92 -10.90
N VAL A 142 -0.74 -11.09 -9.81
CA VAL A 142 -1.25 -11.46 -8.49
C VAL A 142 -2.11 -10.32 -7.91
N PHE A 143 -1.63 -9.08 -8.03
CA PHE A 143 -2.38 -7.88 -7.66
C PHE A 143 -3.62 -7.70 -8.54
N ALA A 144 -3.51 -7.93 -9.85
CA ALA A 144 -4.65 -7.83 -10.76
C ALA A 144 -5.76 -8.86 -10.44
N ALA A 145 -5.40 -10.03 -9.93
CA ALA A 145 -6.33 -11.05 -9.45
C ALA A 145 -6.88 -10.78 -8.04
N GLY A 146 -6.39 -9.77 -7.33
CA GLY A 146 -6.78 -9.49 -5.94
C GLY A 146 -6.21 -10.50 -4.93
N HIS A 147 -5.19 -11.27 -5.29
CA HIS A 147 -4.56 -12.28 -4.44
C HIS A 147 -3.54 -11.64 -3.48
N TYR A 148 -4.00 -10.69 -2.67
CA TYR A 148 -3.13 -9.85 -1.84
C TYR A 148 -2.35 -10.61 -0.77
N GLN A 149 -2.90 -11.72 -0.25
CA GLN A 149 -2.21 -12.53 0.74
C GLN A 149 -0.96 -13.18 0.14
N GLU A 150 -1.08 -13.77 -1.05
CA GLU A 150 0.04 -14.35 -1.80
C GLU A 150 1.10 -13.28 -2.07
N ALA A 151 0.68 -12.09 -2.51
CA ALA A 151 1.60 -10.98 -2.75
C ALA A 151 2.34 -10.53 -1.48
N LEU A 152 1.67 -10.43 -0.33
CA LEU A 152 2.34 -10.03 0.92
C LEU A 152 3.28 -11.11 1.47
N VAL A 153 3.00 -12.39 1.24
CA VAL A 153 3.91 -13.50 1.58
C VAL A 153 5.19 -13.41 0.75
N GLU A 154 5.07 -13.15 -0.55
CA GLU A 154 6.21 -12.96 -1.44
C GLU A 154 7.01 -11.70 -1.10
N LEU A 155 6.34 -10.58 -0.80
CA LEU A 155 7.01 -9.38 -0.31
C LEU A 155 7.67 -9.57 1.05
N ALA A 156 7.29 -10.58 1.84
CA ALA A 156 7.93 -10.88 3.12
C ALA A 156 9.40 -11.32 2.94
N GLU A 157 9.76 -11.87 1.78
CA GLU A 157 11.13 -12.24 1.42
C GLU A 157 12.08 -11.03 1.32
N LEU A 158 11.53 -9.81 1.19
CA LEU A 158 12.31 -8.58 1.15
C LEU A 158 12.93 -8.19 2.50
N ARG A 159 12.62 -8.90 3.60
CA ARG A 159 13.15 -8.58 4.93
C ARG A 159 14.68 -8.45 4.92
N GLU A 160 15.38 -9.50 4.53
CA GLU A 160 16.84 -9.53 4.53
C GLU A 160 17.49 -8.47 3.63
N PRO A 161 17.11 -8.29 2.35
CA PRO A 161 17.71 -7.27 1.51
C PRO A 161 17.40 -5.84 1.96
N VAL A 162 16.22 -5.61 2.57
CA VAL A 162 15.87 -4.30 3.14
C VAL A 162 16.70 -3.99 4.39
N ASP A 163 16.86 -4.96 5.28
CA ASP A 163 17.71 -4.81 6.47
C ASP A 163 19.17 -4.55 6.07
N ALA A 164 19.72 -5.35 5.14
CA ALA A 164 21.08 -5.19 4.64
C ALA A 164 21.30 -3.82 3.97
N PHE A 165 20.34 -3.36 3.17
CA PHE A 165 20.38 -2.01 2.59
C PHE A 165 20.47 -0.95 3.68
N PHE A 166 19.61 -1.03 4.70
CA PHE A 166 19.54 0.00 5.73
C PHE A 166 20.70 -0.03 6.74
N GLU A 167 21.38 -1.16 6.88
CA GLU A 167 22.58 -1.32 7.69
C GLU A 167 23.81 -0.76 6.97
N LYS A 168 23.95 -0.98 5.66
CA LYS A 168 25.19 -0.70 4.92
C LYS A 168 25.13 0.49 3.96
N VAL A 169 23.93 0.91 3.56
CA VAL A 169 23.75 1.97 2.57
C VAL A 169 23.22 3.25 3.21
N MET A 170 24.03 4.31 3.15
CA MET A 170 23.61 5.65 3.54
C MET A 170 22.74 6.28 2.44
N VAL A 171 21.47 6.56 2.72
CA VAL A 171 20.56 7.15 1.71
C VAL A 171 20.91 8.62 1.44
N ASN A 172 21.16 9.40 2.50
CA ASN A 172 21.46 10.82 2.38
C ASN A 172 22.95 11.04 2.14
N VAL A 173 23.35 11.11 0.87
CA VAL A 173 24.73 11.36 0.42
C VAL A 173 24.83 12.69 -0.31
N GLU A 174 26.04 13.24 -0.44
CA GLU A 174 26.28 14.53 -1.12
C GLU A 174 26.00 14.46 -2.63
N ASP A 175 26.33 13.31 -3.25
CA ASP A 175 26.05 13.01 -4.66
C ASP A 175 24.54 12.98 -4.89
N LYS A 176 24.03 14.04 -5.52
CA LYS A 176 22.59 14.25 -5.75
C LYS A 176 21.98 13.15 -6.61
N ASP A 177 22.66 12.72 -7.67
CA ASP A 177 22.11 11.73 -8.59
C ASP A 177 22.02 10.36 -7.92
N LEU A 178 23.02 10.01 -7.10
CA LEU A 178 22.99 8.80 -6.29
C LEU A 178 21.89 8.85 -5.22
N ARG A 179 21.74 9.98 -4.53
CA ARG A 179 20.68 10.19 -3.53
C ARG A 179 19.29 10.05 -4.15
N ILE A 180 19.01 10.73 -5.26
CA ILE A 180 17.73 10.61 -5.99
C ILE A 180 17.48 9.16 -6.39
N ASN A 181 18.50 8.45 -6.89
CA ASN A 181 18.34 7.07 -7.31
C ASN A 181 17.97 6.14 -6.13
N ARG A 182 18.64 6.30 -4.98
CA ARG A 182 18.33 5.56 -3.75
C ARG A 182 16.93 5.88 -3.24
N LEU A 183 16.53 7.14 -3.23
CA LEU A 183 15.16 7.54 -2.87
C LEU A 183 14.11 6.96 -3.82
N SER A 184 14.39 6.97 -5.13
CA SER A 184 13.51 6.39 -6.14
C SER A 184 13.34 4.88 -5.92
N MET A 185 14.41 4.16 -5.59
CA MET A 185 14.33 2.75 -5.22
C MET A 185 13.46 2.51 -3.97
N LEU A 186 13.61 3.33 -2.94
CA LEU A 186 12.80 3.24 -1.72
C LEU A 186 11.31 3.54 -2.00
N GLU A 187 11.00 4.49 -2.88
CA GLU A 187 9.62 4.74 -3.32
C GLU A 187 9.07 3.51 -4.05
N LYS A 188 9.82 2.88 -4.96
CA LYS A 188 9.37 1.65 -5.64
C LYS A 188 9.16 0.47 -4.70
N LEU A 189 10.01 0.32 -3.69
CA LEU A 189 9.79 -0.64 -2.62
C LEU A 189 8.48 -0.37 -1.89
N ARG A 190 8.23 0.89 -1.50
CA ARG A 190 7.01 1.30 -0.79
C ARG A 190 5.75 1.10 -1.66
N GLU A 191 5.81 1.44 -2.95
CA GLU A 191 4.72 1.27 -3.90
C GLU A 191 4.20 -0.18 -3.95
N LEU A 192 5.09 -1.19 -3.86
CA LEU A 192 4.71 -2.60 -3.82
C LEU A 192 3.77 -2.92 -2.66
N PHE A 193 4.09 -2.43 -1.45
CA PHE A 193 3.23 -2.63 -0.29
C PHE A 193 1.95 -1.81 -0.39
N LEU A 194 2.03 -0.58 -0.89
CA LEU A 194 0.85 0.28 -1.12
C LEU A 194 -0.14 -0.30 -2.13
N ARG A 195 0.25 -1.26 -2.98
CA ARG A 195 -0.72 -2.03 -3.79
C ARG A 195 -1.73 -2.79 -2.92
N VAL A 196 -1.41 -3.08 -1.65
CA VAL A 196 -2.27 -3.76 -0.67
C VAL A 196 -2.71 -2.83 0.47
N ALA A 197 -1.77 -2.24 1.19
CA ALA A 197 -2.03 -1.43 2.38
C ALA A 197 -0.83 -0.52 2.70
N ASP A 198 -1.06 0.55 3.46
CA ASP A 198 0.05 1.29 4.06
C ASP A 198 0.55 0.57 5.31
N ILE A 199 1.45 -0.40 5.10
CA ILE A 199 1.99 -1.22 6.19
C ILE A 199 2.87 -0.43 7.17
N SER A 200 3.25 0.82 6.84
CA SER A 200 3.96 1.69 7.79
C SER A 200 3.11 2.08 9.00
N LEU A 201 1.80 1.87 8.91
CA LEU A 201 0.83 2.12 9.97
C LEU A 201 0.65 0.96 10.94
N LEU A 202 1.18 -0.24 10.64
CA LEU A 202 1.14 -1.39 11.54
C LEU A 202 2.10 -1.14 12.71
N GLN A 203 1.59 -1.18 13.95
CA GLN A 203 2.34 -0.91 15.20
C GLN A 203 2.35 -2.14 16.11
#